data_AF-A0A256XXD9-F1
#
_entry.id   AF-A0A256XXD9-F1
#
_cell.length_a   1.000
_cell.length_b   1.000
_cell.length_c   1.000
_cell.angle_alpha   90.00
_cell.angle_beta   90.00
_cell.angle_gamma   90.00
#
_symmetry.space_group_name_H-M   'P 1'
#
loop_
_entity.id
_entity.type
_entity.pdbx_description
1 polymer ?
#
loop_
_entity_poly.entity_id
_entity_poly.type
_entity_poly.pdbx_seq_one_letter_code
_entity_poly.pdbx_strand_id
1 'polypeptide(L)'
;MKIKHKKQTYIICGILLVISILGIMLLKNNEPRMAGHAVIQQETIQAKQPTAENALESLLEAEDDLKEMQEQGLSTFFIQDTLLKAKRKFIGKNKIMLESLMYGRKQGLKKKYLEHLTKIYETTPEHELEDLNYAETIKLTDLIKEKKLQAYKIIDTLDLLKEKEKEYRAEGADTIDAVELLGKAKKEFKEERYDNAEKFLKQADSGLETAHAELLKTKEIWNSINFLLEKYGIYLLISITIITIIIHFIKKKVIE
;
A
#
# COMPACT_ATOMS: atom_id res chain seq x y z
N MET A 1 62.22 23.97 -26.45
CA MET A 1 60.91 24.63 -26.18
C MET A 1 59.75 23.67 -25.90
N LYS A 2 59.75 22.39 -26.37
CA LYS A 2 58.67 21.40 -26.14
C LYS A 2 58.44 20.96 -24.67
N ILE A 3 59.39 21.14 -23.77
CA ILE A 3 59.31 20.65 -22.39
C ILE A 3 58.36 21.50 -21.52
N LYS A 4 58.20 22.80 -21.83
CA LYS A 4 57.32 23.71 -21.05
C LYS A 4 55.83 23.37 -21.22
N HIS A 5 55.41 22.89 -22.39
CA HIS A 5 54.00 22.59 -22.67
C HIS A 5 53.49 21.34 -21.95
N LYS A 6 54.31 20.27 -21.87
CA LYS A 6 53.93 19.05 -21.12
C LYS A 6 53.64 19.38 -19.66
N LYS A 7 54.45 20.25 -19.05
CA LYS A 7 54.30 20.64 -17.64
C LYS A 7 52.95 21.32 -17.35
N GLN A 8 52.46 22.16 -18.24
CA GLN A 8 51.17 22.85 -18.06
C GLN A 8 49.99 21.90 -18.20
N THR A 9 50.03 20.93 -19.12
CA THR A 9 48.95 19.94 -19.28
C THR A 9 48.80 19.05 -18.04
N TYR A 10 49.91 18.63 -17.42
CA TYR A 10 49.87 17.86 -16.17
C TYR A 10 49.29 18.66 -15.00
N ILE A 11 49.59 19.97 -14.91
CA ILE A 11 49.05 20.83 -13.85
C ILE A 11 47.54 20.99 -14.00
N ILE A 12 47.04 21.22 -15.22
CA ILE A 12 45.60 21.36 -15.48
C ILE A 12 44.85 20.05 -15.19
N CYS A 13 45.41 18.89 -15.59
CA CYS A 13 44.83 17.59 -15.24
C CYS A 13 44.81 17.36 -13.72
N GLY A 14 45.86 17.77 -13.01
CA GLY A 14 45.93 17.66 -11.55
C GLY A 14 44.85 18.49 -10.85
N ILE A 15 44.63 19.73 -11.30
CA ILE A 15 43.60 20.62 -10.73
C ILE A 15 42.18 20.05 -10.96
N LEU A 16 41.90 19.55 -12.16
CA LEU A 16 40.62 18.91 -12.48
C LEU A 16 40.36 17.67 -11.61
N LEU A 17 41.39 16.86 -11.35
CA LEU A 17 41.30 15.69 -10.48
C LEU A 17 40.94 16.08 -9.03
N VAL A 18 41.60 17.11 -8.49
CA VAL A 18 41.32 17.60 -7.13
C VAL A 18 39.90 18.16 -7.00
N ILE A 19 39.42 18.90 -8.00
CA ILE A 19 38.04 19.44 -8.01
C ILE A 19 37.01 18.30 -8.05
N SER A 20 37.28 17.23 -8.81
CA SER A 20 36.38 16.06 -8.87
C SER A 20 36.28 15.32 -7.53
N ILE A 21 37.39 15.18 -6.80
CA ILE A 21 37.42 14.49 -5.50
C ILE A 21 36.70 15.32 -4.43
N LEU A 22 36.87 16.64 -4.42
CA LEU A 22 36.15 17.51 -3.49
C LEU A 22 34.63 17.48 -3.71
N GLY A 23 34.19 17.41 -4.97
CA GLY A 23 32.77 17.30 -5.31
C GLY A 23 32.12 16.03 -4.74
N ILE A 24 32.84 14.90 -4.75
CA ILE A 24 32.34 13.62 -4.23
C ILE A 24 32.23 13.63 -2.69
N MET A 25 33.15 14.29 -1.98
CA MET A 25 33.10 14.36 -0.51
C MET A 25 31.92 15.17 0.01
N LEU A 26 31.51 16.23 -0.69
CA LEU A 26 30.39 17.08 -0.26
C LEU A 26 29.02 16.38 -0.39
N LEU A 27 28.88 15.40 -1.28
CA LEU A 27 27.62 14.69 -1.50
C LEU A 27 27.33 13.62 -0.44
N LYS A 28 28.33 13.14 0.31
CA LYS A 28 28.18 12.02 1.25
C LYS A 28 27.63 12.41 2.63
N ASN A 29 27.54 13.70 2.96
CA ASN A 29 27.21 14.16 4.32
C ASN A 29 25.73 14.53 4.56
N ASN A 30 24.86 14.42 3.56
CA ASN A 30 23.46 14.85 3.67
C ASN A 30 22.47 13.66 3.64
N GLU A 31 22.66 12.66 4.49
CA GLU A 31 21.59 11.68 4.76
C GLU A 31 20.68 12.19 5.88
N PRO A 32 19.40 12.50 5.61
CA PRO A 32 18.45 12.89 6.65
C PRO A 32 18.09 11.68 7.52
N ARG A 33 18.48 11.72 8.79
CA ARG A 33 18.03 10.77 9.81
C ARG A 33 16.57 11.06 10.17
N MET A 34 15.63 10.40 9.50
CA MET A 34 14.23 10.38 9.94
C MET A 34 14.05 9.32 11.04
N ALA A 35 14.16 9.74 12.29
CA ALA A 35 13.77 8.94 13.45
C ALA A 35 12.51 9.56 14.08
N GLY A 36 11.35 9.26 13.50
CA GLY A 36 10.06 9.52 14.14
C GLY A 36 9.58 8.27 14.86
N HIS A 37 9.76 8.21 16.18
CA HIS A 37 9.09 7.20 17.00
C HIS A 37 7.69 7.71 17.35
N ALA A 38 6.68 7.16 16.70
CA ALA A 38 5.29 7.35 17.09
C ALA A 38 5.04 6.61 18.42
N VAL A 39 4.89 7.37 19.51
CA VAL A 39 4.47 6.85 20.81
C VAL A 39 2.96 6.65 20.76
N ILE A 40 2.51 5.42 20.54
CA ILE A 40 1.09 5.07 20.68
C ILE A 40 0.79 4.95 22.17
N GLN A 41 0.09 5.94 22.71
CA GLN A 41 -0.53 5.87 24.04
C GLN A 41 -1.66 4.83 23.97
N GLN A 42 -1.43 3.64 24.52
CA GLN A 42 -2.49 2.67 24.77
C GLN A 42 -3.26 3.12 26.02
N GLU A 43 -4.45 3.71 25.82
CA GLU A 43 -5.41 3.83 26.90
C GLU A 43 -5.82 2.43 27.36
N THR A 44 -5.57 2.13 28.63
CA THR A 44 -6.00 0.91 29.30
C THR A 44 -7.52 0.95 29.49
N ILE A 45 -8.26 0.61 28.44
CA ILE A 45 -9.71 0.37 28.51
C ILE A 45 -9.89 -0.87 29.41
N GLN A 46 -10.47 -0.67 30.59
CA GLN A 46 -10.85 -1.79 31.47
C GLN A 46 -11.80 -2.69 30.69
N ALA A 47 -11.36 -3.92 30.40
CA ALA A 47 -12.13 -4.88 29.63
C ALA A 47 -13.45 -5.19 30.36
N LYS A 48 -14.56 -4.63 29.85
CA LYS A 48 -15.91 -4.95 30.31
C LYS A 48 -16.12 -6.45 30.17
N GLN A 49 -16.45 -7.13 31.27
CA GLN A 49 -16.71 -8.58 31.26
C GLN A 49 -17.76 -8.92 30.19
N PRO A 50 -17.53 -9.93 29.34
CA PRO A 50 -18.42 -10.28 28.25
C PRO A 50 -19.74 -10.83 28.80
N THR A 51 -20.85 -10.14 28.53
CA THR A 51 -22.20 -10.55 28.94
C THR A 51 -23.00 -11.07 27.75
N ALA A 52 -24.05 -11.84 28.03
CA ALA A 52 -24.98 -12.31 26.99
C ALA A 52 -25.62 -11.15 26.22
N GLU A 53 -25.94 -10.03 26.89
CA GLU A 53 -26.53 -8.86 26.21
C GLU A 53 -25.53 -8.19 25.27
N ASN A 54 -24.27 -8.00 25.70
CA ASN A 54 -23.23 -7.44 24.84
C ASN A 54 -23.00 -8.34 23.61
N ALA A 55 -22.90 -9.66 23.81
CA ALA A 55 -22.67 -10.58 22.70
C ALA A 55 -23.86 -10.66 21.73
N LEU A 56 -25.10 -10.54 22.23
CA LEU A 56 -26.29 -10.47 21.40
C LEU A 56 -26.32 -9.18 20.56
N GLU A 57 -25.91 -8.06 21.16
CA GLU A 57 -25.79 -6.78 20.48
C GLU A 57 -24.71 -6.84 19.38
N SER A 58 -23.53 -7.39 19.68
CA SER A 58 -22.48 -7.57 18.67
C SER A 58 -22.89 -8.49 17.51
N LEU A 59 -23.71 -9.53 17.76
CA LEU A 59 -24.26 -10.36 16.69
C LEU A 59 -25.22 -9.58 15.77
N LEU A 60 -26.04 -8.71 16.34
CA LEU A 60 -26.94 -7.86 15.55
C LEU A 60 -26.15 -6.85 14.71
N GLU A 61 -25.14 -6.21 15.29
CA GLU A 61 -24.23 -5.32 14.56
C GLU A 61 -23.53 -6.07 13.40
N ALA A 62 -23.08 -7.30 13.64
CA ALA A 62 -22.42 -8.10 12.60
C ALA A 62 -23.37 -8.52 11.45
N GLU A 63 -24.68 -8.66 11.71
CA GLU A 63 -25.67 -8.90 10.65
C GLU A 63 -25.90 -7.65 9.80
N ASP A 64 -25.95 -6.48 10.46
CA ASP A 64 -26.05 -5.19 9.77
C ASP A 64 -24.79 -4.96 8.92
N ASP A 65 -23.60 -5.25 9.45
CA ASP A 65 -22.33 -5.19 8.72
C ASP A 65 -22.32 -6.13 7.51
N LEU A 66 -22.77 -7.38 7.67
CA LEU A 66 -22.90 -8.34 6.58
C LEU A 66 -23.84 -7.80 5.48
N LYS A 67 -25.00 -7.28 5.87
CA LYS A 67 -25.99 -6.74 4.94
C LYS A 67 -25.44 -5.54 4.19
N GLU A 68 -24.75 -4.63 4.88
CA GLU A 68 -24.11 -3.46 4.28
C GLU A 68 -23.08 -3.89 3.23
N MET A 69 -22.22 -4.86 3.54
CA MET A 69 -21.25 -5.39 2.57
C MET A 69 -21.92 -6.02 1.34
N GLN A 70 -23.01 -6.75 1.53
CA GLN A 70 -23.79 -7.33 0.42
C GLN A 70 -24.44 -6.27 -0.46
N GLU A 71 -24.99 -5.21 0.14
CA GLU A 71 -25.57 -4.07 -0.57
C GLU A 71 -24.52 -3.31 -1.41
N GLN A 72 -23.27 -3.28 -0.94
CA GLN A 72 -22.13 -2.76 -1.71
C GLN A 72 -21.59 -3.75 -2.77
N GLY A 73 -22.22 -4.92 -2.94
CA GLY A 73 -21.81 -5.93 -3.91
C GLY A 73 -20.49 -6.64 -3.58
N LEU A 74 -20.10 -6.65 -2.30
CA LEU A 74 -18.89 -7.33 -1.85
C LEU A 74 -19.13 -8.82 -1.69
N SER A 75 -18.06 -9.59 -1.84
CA SER A 75 -18.06 -11.01 -1.47
C SER A 75 -18.09 -11.12 0.06
N THR A 76 -18.94 -12.01 0.58
CA THR A 76 -19.18 -12.15 2.02
C THR A 76 -19.10 -13.59 2.52
N PHE A 77 -18.42 -14.48 1.81
CA PHE A 77 -18.36 -15.91 2.17
C PHE A 77 -17.67 -16.11 3.53
N PHE A 78 -16.49 -15.52 3.72
CA PHE A 78 -15.77 -15.58 5.01
C PHE A 78 -16.58 -14.94 6.14
N ILE A 79 -17.26 -13.82 5.86
CA ILE A 79 -18.07 -13.10 6.84
C ILE A 79 -19.27 -13.94 7.27
N GLN A 80 -19.95 -14.61 6.32
CA GLN A 80 -21.07 -15.51 6.61
C GLN A 80 -20.64 -16.70 7.46
N ASP A 81 -19.52 -17.35 7.11
CA ASP A 81 -18.97 -18.49 7.87
C ASP A 81 -18.58 -18.06 9.29
N THR A 82 -17.91 -16.90 9.41
CA THR A 82 -17.49 -16.33 10.70
C THR A 82 -18.71 -15.98 11.56
N LEU A 83 -19.75 -15.40 10.96
CA LEU A 83 -20.97 -15.04 11.66
C LEU A 83 -21.75 -16.28 12.12
N LEU A 84 -21.82 -17.32 11.28
CA LEU A 84 -22.43 -18.60 11.66
C LEU A 84 -21.70 -19.22 12.86
N LYS A 85 -20.37 -19.20 12.84
CA LYS A 85 -19.55 -19.64 13.97
C LYS A 85 -19.82 -18.82 15.23
N ALA A 86 -19.89 -17.49 15.11
CA ALA A 86 -20.23 -16.61 16.24
C ALA A 86 -21.62 -16.94 16.82
N LYS A 87 -22.62 -17.16 15.96
CA LYS A 87 -23.97 -17.59 16.38
C LYS A 87 -23.92 -18.92 17.15
N ARG A 88 -23.17 -19.91 16.67
CA ARG A 88 -23.01 -21.21 17.34
C ARG A 88 -22.33 -21.08 18.71
N LYS A 89 -21.31 -20.22 18.83
CA LYS A 89 -20.66 -19.87 20.11
C LYS A 89 -21.60 -19.18 21.10
N PHE A 90 -22.48 -18.31 20.61
CA PHE A 90 -23.48 -17.62 21.43
C PHE A 90 -24.58 -18.56 21.92
N ILE A 91 -25.03 -19.48 21.06
CA ILE A 91 -26.06 -20.46 21.38
C ILE A 91 -25.54 -21.49 22.37
N GLY A 92 -24.32 -21.99 22.15
CA GLY A 92 -23.73 -23.06 22.95
C GLY A 92 -24.47 -24.40 22.82
N LYS A 93 -24.25 -25.32 23.77
CA LYS A 93 -25.00 -26.58 23.89
C LYS A 93 -26.31 -26.46 24.67
N ASN A 94 -26.59 -25.31 25.29
CA ASN A 94 -27.67 -25.16 26.25
C ASN A 94 -28.83 -24.31 25.70
N LYS A 95 -29.85 -24.97 25.12
CA LYS A 95 -31.07 -24.32 24.62
C LYS A 95 -31.81 -23.51 25.68
N ILE A 96 -31.81 -23.96 26.93
CA ILE A 96 -32.53 -23.31 28.05
C ILE A 96 -32.05 -21.87 28.23
N MET A 97 -30.77 -21.61 27.96
CA MET A 97 -30.21 -20.27 28.07
C MET A 97 -30.83 -19.29 27.05
N LEU A 98 -31.07 -19.72 25.80
CA LEU A 98 -31.77 -18.90 24.79
C LEU A 98 -33.21 -18.59 25.21
N GLU A 99 -33.92 -19.59 25.70
CA GLU A 99 -35.30 -19.44 26.20
C GLU A 99 -35.37 -18.46 27.37
N SER A 100 -34.37 -18.51 28.26
CA SER A 100 -34.27 -17.58 29.38
C SER A 100 -34.06 -16.12 28.93
N LEU A 101 -33.30 -15.88 27.85
CA LEU A 101 -33.14 -14.54 27.26
C LEU A 101 -34.40 -14.02 26.59
N MET A 102 -35.27 -14.91 26.10
CA MET A 102 -36.56 -14.54 25.52
C MET A 102 -37.60 -14.20 26.59
N TYR A 103 -37.50 -14.83 27.76
CA TYR A 103 -38.46 -14.63 28.85
C TYR A 103 -38.49 -13.16 29.30
N GLY A 104 -39.68 -12.57 29.35
CA GLY A 104 -39.88 -11.17 29.72
C GLY A 104 -39.64 -10.13 28.61
N ARG A 105 -39.14 -10.53 27.42
CA ARG A 105 -39.01 -9.61 26.27
C ARG A 105 -40.35 -9.48 25.51
N LYS A 106 -40.82 -8.24 25.35
CA LYS A 106 -41.94 -7.90 24.43
C LYS A 106 -41.50 -8.11 22.97
N GLN A 107 -42.46 -8.16 22.03
CA GLN A 107 -42.16 -8.26 20.60
C GLN A 107 -41.17 -7.16 20.16
N GLY A 108 -40.17 -7.52 19.36
CA GLY A 108 -39.12 -6.59 18.90
C GLY A 108 -38.00 -7.29 18.14
N LEU A 109 -37.03 -6.52 17.64
CA LEU A 109 -35.90 -7.01 16.85
C LEU A 109 -35.10 -8.09 17.59
N LYS A 110 -34.67 -7.81 18.83
CA LYS A 110 -33.90 -8.76 19.66
C LYS A 110 -34.64 -10.08 19.89
N LYS A 111 -35.97 -10.04 20.11
CA LYS A 111 -36.77 -11.26 20.29
C LYS A 111 -36.84 -12.09 19.01
N LYS A 112 -37.12 -11.47 17.86
CA LYS A 112 -37.12 -12.14 16.54
C LYS A 112 -35.76 -12.74 16.22
N TYR A 113 -34.68 -12.05 16.61
CA TYR A 113 -33.33 -12.54 16.42
C TYR A 113 -33.02 -13.77 17.30
N LEU A 114 -33.43 -13.76 18.57
CA LEU A 114 -33.33 -14.94 19.43
C LEU A 114 -34.13 -16.13 18.88
N GLU A 115 -35.33 -15.90 18.35
CA GLU A 115 -36.13 -16.94 17.66
C GLU A 115 -35.39 -17.51 16.43
N HIS A 116 -34.67 -16.66 15.68
CA HIS A 116 -33.81 -17.09 14.59
C HIS A 116 -32.62 -17.95 15.10
N LEU A 117 -31.96 -17.56 16.18
CA LEU A 117 -30.90 -18.35 16.81
C LEU A 117 -31.42 -19.71 17.31
N THR A 118 -32.64 -19.78 17.83
CA THR A 118 -33.29 -21.05 18.19
C THR A 118 -33.46 -21.97 16.99
N LYS A 119 -33.85 -21.45 15.83
CA LYS A 119 -33.94 -22.25 14.60
C LYS A 119 -32.57 -22.75 14.14
N ILE A 120 -31.52 -21.94 14.28
CA ILE A 120 -30.14 -22.37 13.99
C ILE A 120 -29.74 -23.52 14.92
N TYR A 121 -30.02 -23.43 16.21
CA TYR A 121 -29.77 -24.52 17.16
C TYR A 121 -30.47 -25.81 16.74
N GLU A 122 -31.75 -25.74 16.40
CA GLU A 122 -32.58 -26.90 16.03
C GLU A 122 -32.15 -27.57 14.72
N THR A 123 -31.50 -26.83 13.84
CA THR A 123 -31.02 -27.32 12.53
C THR A 123 -29.53 -27.69 12.52
N THR A 124 -28.78 -27.31 13.55
CA THR A 124 -27.35 -27.62 13.67
C THR A 124 -27.17 -29.04 14.23
N PRO A 125 -26.39 -29.92 13.57
CA PRO A 125 -26.08 -31.24 14.11
C PRO A 125 -25.41 -31.16 15.49
N GLU A 126 -25.72 -32.09 16.39
CA GLU A 126 -25.23 -32.05 17.78
C GLU A 126 -23.70 -31.98 17.89
N HIS A 127 -22.97 -32.65 16.99
CA HIS A 127 -21.51 -32.66 16.95
C HIS A 127 -20.89 -31.33 16.45
N GLU A 128 -21.69 -30.45 15.84
CA GLU A 128 -21.29 -29.10 15.44
C GLU A 128 -21.64 -28.04 16.49
N LEU A 129 -22.35 -28.42 17.57
CA LEU A 129 -22.64 -27.51 18.68
C LEU A 129 -21.39 -27.21 19.48
N GLU A 130 -21.08 -25.93 19.60
CA GLU A 130 -19.94 -25.44 20.34
C GLU A 130 -20.29 -25.16 21.81
N ASP A 131 -19.29 -25.06 22.69
CA ASP A 131 -19.54 -24.62 24.07
C ASP A 131 -19.85 -23.11 24.10
N LEU A 132 -20.76 -22.73 24.99
CA LEU A 132 -21.21 -21.34 25.18
C LEU A 132 -20.02 -20.43 25.50
N ASN A 133 -19.77 -19.42 24.66
CA ASN A 133 -18.67 -18.49 24.87
C ASN A 133 -18.96 -17.10 24.30
N TYR A 134 -19.40 -16.18 25.17
CA TYR A 134 -19.68 -14.78 24.79
C TYR A 134 -18.41 -14.01 24.40
N ALA A 135 -17.28 -14.31 25.04
CA ALA A 135 -16.02 -13.63 24.73
C ALA A 135 -15.59 -13.93 23.29
N GLU A 136 -15.66 -15.21 22.88
CA GLU A 136 -15.33 -15.62 21.52
C GLU A 136 -16.38 -15.14 20.53
N THR A 137 -17.66 -15.07 20.91
CA THR A 137 -18.72 -14.47 20.08
C THR A 137 -18.36 -13.03 19.72
N ILE A 138 -18.07 -12.20 20.74
CA ILE A 138 -17.70 -10.78 20.57
C ILE A 138 -16.44 -10.65 19.69
N LYS A 139 -15.42 -11.47 19.96
CA LYS A 139 -14.19 -11.47 19.16
C LYS A 139 -14.43 -11.82 17.68
N LEU A 140 -15.31 -12.77 17.39
CA LEU A 140 -15.64 -13.13 16.00
C LEU A 140 -16.44 -12.03 15.30
N THR A 141 -17.33 -11.33 16.02
CA THR A 141 -18.06 -10.17 15.46
C THR A 141 -17.15 -8.95 15.28
N ASP A 142 -16.18 -8.74 16.18
CA ASP A 142 -15.16 -7.71 16.01
C ASP A 142 -14.29 -7.98 14.78
N LEU A 143 -13.93 -9.25 14.53
CA LEU A 143 -13.20 -9.65 13.33
C LEU A 143 -14.00 -9.35 12.05
N ILE A 144 -15.33 -9.54 12.05
CA ILE A 144 -16.20 -9.17 10.92
C ILE A 144 -16.11 -7.67 10.65
N LYS A 145 -16.23 -6.86 11.70
CA LYS A 145 -16.13 -5.40 11.62
C LYS A 145 -14.77 -4.94 11.10
N GLU A 146 -13.68 -5.52 11.60
CA GLU A 146 -12.33 -5.26 11.12
C GLU A 146 -12.18 -5.59 9.63
N LYS A 147 -12.72 -6.74 9.20
CA LYS A 147 -12.67 -7.16 7.79
C LYS A 147 -13.53 -6.28 6.88
N LYS A 148 -14.68 -5.77 7.35
CA LYS A 148 -15.47 -4.75 6.65
C LYS A 148 -14.66 -3.48 6.43
N LEU A 149 -14.07 -2.94 7.50
CA LEU A 149 -13.24 -1.73 7.43
C LEU A 149 -12.02 -1.93 6.50
N GLN A 150 -11.39 -3.10 6.57
CA GLN A 150 -10.29 -3.45 5.67
C GLN A 150 -10.74 -3.49 4.21
N ALA A 151 -11.90 -4.08 3.93
CA ALA A 151 -12.45 -4.14 2.57
C ALA A 151 -12.72 -2.75 1.99
N TYR A 152 -13.35 -1.85 2.76
CA TYR A 152 -13.60 -0.48 2.32
C TYR A 152 -12.33 0.31 2.05
N LYS A 153 -11.35 0.21 2.95
CA LYS A 153 -10.04 0.84 2.76
C LYS A 153 -9.35 0.34 1.48
N ILE A 154 -9.46 -0.95 1.16
CA ILE A 154 -8.91 -1.52 -0.07
C ILE A 154 -9.60 -0.94 -1.30
N ILE A 155 -10.94 -0.80 -1.30
CA ILE A 155 -11.70 -0.20 -2.40
C ILE A 155 -11.23 1.24 -2.65
N ASP A 156 -11.20 2.06 -1.60
CA ASP A 156 -10.79 3.46 -1.68
C ASP A 156 -9.36 3.60 -2.23
N THR A 157 -8.45 2.78 -1.70
CA THR A 157 -7.04 2.78 -2.13
C THR A 157 -6.92 2.33 -3.59
N LEU A 158 -7.68 1.32 -3.99
CA LEU A 158 -7.62 0.77 -5.34
C LEU A 158 -8.12 1.80 -6.37
N ASP A 159 -9.15 2.57 -6.06
CA ASP A 159 -9.63 3.63 -6.95
C ASP A 159 -8.70 4.84 -6.99
N LEU A 160 -8.14 5.25 -5.84
CA LEU A 160 -7.08 6.27 -5.79
C LEU A 160 -5.88 5.90 -6.67
N LEU A 161 -5.37 4.67 -6.54
CA LEU A 161 -4.19 4.23 -7.30
C LEU A 161 -4.47 4.06 -8.79
N LYS A 162 -5.70 3.73 -9.20
CA LYS A 162 -6.08 3.73 -10.62
C LYS A 162 -6.05 5.14 -11.21
N GLU A 163 -6.58 6.14 -10.50
CA GLU A 163 -6.55 7.52 -10.99
C GLU A 163 -5.10 8.03 -11.08
N LYS A 164 -4.29 7.76 -10.05
CA LYS A 164 -2.85 8.05 -10.05
C LYS A 164 -2.11 7.37 -11.20
N GLU A 165 -2.41 6.10 -11.48
CA GLU A 165 -1.84 5.37 -12.62
C GLU A 165 -2.20 6.02 -13.96
N LYS A 166 -3.46 6.43 -14.14
CA LYS A 166 -3.90 7.14 -15.36
C LYS A 166 -3.15 8.45 -15.54
N GLU A 167 -3.02 9.24 -14.47
CA GLU A 167 -2.31 10.52 -14.46
C GLU A 167 -0.84 10.31 -14.87
N TYR A 168 -0.12 9.43 -14.19
CA TYR A 168 1.31 9.20 -14.45
C TYR A 168 1.57 8.62 -15.84
N ARG A 169 0.71 7.71 -16.29
CA ARG A 169 0.80 7.18 -17.67
C ARG A 169 0.55 8.27 -18.71
N ALA A 170 -0.40 9.18 -18.48
CA ALA A 170 -0.66 10.30 -19.38
C ALA A 170 0.54 11.25 -19.48
N GLU A 171 1.34 11.36 -18.42
CA GLU A 171 2.59 12.12 -18.44
C GLU A 171 3.78 11.42 -19.10
N GLY A 172 3.63 10.12 -19.41
CA GLY A 172 4.65 9.28 -20.05
C GLY A 172 5.47 8.40 -19.10
N ALA A 173 5.03 8.19 -17.85
CA ALA A 173 5.69 7.26 -16.93
C ALA A 173 5.43 5.79 -17.34
N ASP A 174 6.40 4.91 -17.12
CA ASP A 174 6.23 3.46 -17.34
C ASP A 174 5.48 2.82 -16.15
N THR A 175 4.18 2.56 -16.32
CA THR A 175 3.30 2.06 -15.26
C THR A 175 2.99 0.56 -15.35
N ILE A 176 3.66 -0.19 -16.23
CA ILE A 176 3.30 -1.59 -16.56
C ILE A 176 3.25 -2.49 -15.32
N ASP A 177 4.32 -2.47 -14.51
CA ASP A 177 4.42 -3.32 -13.30
C ASP A 177 3.35 -2.96 -12.26
N ALA A 178 3.07 -1.67 -12.09
CA ALA A 178 2.04 -1.19 -11.18
C ALA A 178 0.64 -1.66 -11.61
N VAL A 179 0.34 -1.63 -12.92
CA VAL A 179 -0.94 -2.14 -13.46
C VAL A 179 -1.09 -3.63 -13.18
N GLU A 180 -0.02 -4.42 -13.33
CA GLU A 180 -0.05 -5.85 -12.99
C GLU A 180 -0.35 -6.07 -11.50
N LEU A 181 0.30 -5.31 -10.62
CA LEU A 181 0.10 -5.37 -9.17
C LEU A 181 -1.33 -4.96 -8.77
N LEU A 182 -1.91 -3.92 -9.39
CA LEU A 182 -3.31 -3.54 -9.19
C LEU A 182 -4.27 -4.67 -9.63
N GLY A 183 -3.94 -5.37 -10.72
CA GLY A 183 -4.67 -6.55 -11.17
C GLY A 183 -4.64 -7.69 -10.14
N LYS A 184 -3.47 -7.98 -9.57
CA LYS A 184 -3.30 -8.97 -8.49
C LYS A 184 -4.07 -8.55 -7.23
N ALA A 185 -3.98 -7.29 -6.83
CA ALA A 185 -4.72 -6.77 -5.68
C ALA A 185 -6.24 -6.96 -5.84
N LYS A 186 -6.78 -6.62 -7.02
CA LYS A 186 -8.20 -6.82 -7.34
C LYS A 186 -8.63 -8.29 -7.27
N LYS A 187 -7.76 -9.20 -7.73
CA LYS A 187 -8.02 -10.64 -7.66
C LYS A 187 -8.07 -11.13 -6.21
N GLU A 188 -7.05 -10.80 -5.41
CA GLU A 188 -6.99 -11.17 -4.00
C GLU A 188 -8.17 -10.59 -3.20
N PHE A 189 -8.58 -9.35 -3.50
CA PHE A 189 -9.74 -8.72 -2.89
C PHE A 189 -11.04 -9.50 -3.15
N LYS A 190 -11.27 -9.95 -4.39
CA LYS A 190 -12.44 -10.78 -4.74
C LYS A 190 -12.43 -12.14 -4.06
N GLU A 191 -11.25 -12.65 -3.75
CA GLU A 191 -11.06 -13.92 -3.04
C GLU A 191 -11.00 -13.73 -1.52
N GLU A 192 -11.38 -12.55 -1.02
CA GLU A 192 -11.43 -12.17 0.41
C GLU A 192 -10.07 -12.29 1.13
N ARG A 193 -8.97 -12.30 0.36
CA ARG A 193 -7.57 -12.31 0.85
C ARG A 193 -7.05 -10.88 1.04
N TYR A 194 -7.71 -10.14 1.94
CA TYR A 194 -7.48 -8.70 2.12
C TYR A 194 -6.05 -8.31 2.48
N ASP A 195 -5.34 -9.10 3.28
CA ASP A 195 -3.95 -8.81 3.67
C ASP A 195 -3.01 -8.85 2.45
N ASN A 196 -3.24 -9.78 1.52
CA ASN A 196 -2.49 -9.86 0.26
C ASN A 196 -2.86 -8.70 -0.67
N ALA A 197 -4.15 -8.35 -0.74
CA ALA A 197 -4.61 -7.21 -1.53
C ALA A 197 -3.94 -5.91 -1.07
N GLU A 198 -3.92 -5.62 0.24
CA GLU A 198 -3.22 -4.44 0.79
C GLU A 198 -1.72 -4.46 0.48
N LYS A 199 -1.07 -5.63 0.55
CA LYS A 199 0.34 -5.76 0.19
C LYS A 199 0.60 -5.41 -1.28
N PHE A 200 -0.22 -5.92 -2.19
CA PHE A 200 -0.09 -5.59 -3.61
C PHE A 200 -0.40 -4.12 -3.90
N LEU A 201 -1.37 -3.51 -3.22
CA LEU A 201 -1.65 -2.08 -3.34
C LEU A 201 -0.46 -1.21 -2.90
N LYS A 202 0.18 -1.55 -1.76
CA LYS A 202 1.39 -0.84 -1.31
C LYS A 202 2.55 -0.95 -2.31
N GLN A 203 2.73 -2.14 -2.90
CA GLN A 203 3.74 -2.35 -3.92
C GLN A 203 3.43 -1.56 -5.20
N ALA A 204 2.15 -1.54 -5.62
CA ALA A 204 1.71 -0.77 -6.78
C ALA A 204 1.95 0.73 -6.58
N ASP A 205 1.58 1.28 -5.41
CA ASP A 205 1.79 2.69 -5.07
C ASP A 205 3.28 3.08 -5.11
N SER A 206 4.13 2.29 -4.46
CA SER A 206 5.59 2.49 -4.49
C SER A 206 6.15 2.39 -5.91
N GLY A 207 5.62 1.49 -6.74
CA GLY A 207 6.00 1.34 -8.15
C GLY A 207 5.64 2.58 -8.97
N LEU A 208 4.42 3.11 -8.79
CA LEU A 208 3.96 4.34 -9.45
C LEU A 208 4.82 5.54 -9.09
N GLU A 209 5.13 5.72 -7.80
CA GLU A 209 6.00 6.80 -7.34
C GLU A 209 7.41 6.71 -7.93
N THR A 210 7.97 5.50 -7.99
CA THR A 210 9.29 5.27 -8.58
C THR A 210 9.29 5.60 -10.07
N ALA A 211 8.30 5.10 -10.82
CA ALA A 211 8.17 5.36 -12.25
C ALA A 211 8.01 6.86 -12.57
N HIS A 212 7.20 7.58 -11.77
CA HIS A 212 7.03 9.02 -11.92
C HIS A 212 8.30 9.79 -11.58
N ALA A 213 9.00 9.43 -10.51
CA ALA A 213 10.28 10.05 -10.15
C ALA A 213 11.35 9.85 -11.23
N GLU A 214 11.40 8.68 -11.88
CA GLU A 214 12.30 8.42 -13.02
C GLU A 214 11.95 9.27 -14.25
N LEU A 215 10.65 9.43 -14.54
CA LEU A 215 10.18 10.34 -15.58
C LEU A 215 10.60 11.79 -15.30
N LEU A 216 10.43 12.28 -14.07
CA LEU A 216 10.84 13.63 -13.71
C LEU A 216 12.36 13.82 -13.87
N LYS A 217 13.16 12.87 -13.39
CA LYS A 217 14.63 12.89 -13.56
C LYS A 217 15.03 12.93 -15.04
N THR A 218 14.40 12.12 -15.89
CA THR A 218 14.72 12.11 -17.32
C THR A 218 14.33 13.42 -18.01
N LYS A 219 13.17 14.02 -17.65
CA LYS A 219 12.75 15.36 -18.10
C LYS A 219 13.74 16.43 -17.65
N GLU A 220 14.20 16.40 -16.40
CA GLU A 220 15.20 17.34 -15.88
C GLU A 220 16.55 17.23 -16.60
N ILE A 221 17.03 16.01 -16.88
CA ILE A 221 18.25 15.78 -17.65
C ILE A 221 18.10 16.33 -19.07
N TRP A 222 16.98 16.06 -19.73
CA TRP A 222 16.69 16.58 -21.06
C TRP A 222 16.64 18.11 -21.11
N ASN A 223 15.96 18.73 -20.15
CA ASN A 223 15.93 20.18 -20.02
C ASN A 223 17.31 20.77 -19.79
N SER A 224 18.15 20.10 -18.98
CA SER A 224 19.54 20.51 -18.76
C SER A 224 20.39 20.41 -20.03
N ILE A 225 20.22 19.34 -20.82
CA ILE A 225 20.90 19.18 -22.11
C ILE A 225 20.46 20.26 -23.10
N ASN A 226 19.15 20.49 -23.24
CA ASN A 226 18.61 21.52 -24.12
C ASN A 226 19.11 22.92 -23.73
N PHE A 227 19.09 23.24 -22.44
CA PHE A 227 19.64 24.51 -21.94
C PHE A 227 21.13 24.68 -22.26
N LEU A 228 21.93 23.62 -22.13
CA LEU A 228 23.35 23.65 -22.50
C LEU A 228 23.55 23.84 -24.01
N LEU A 229 22.74 23.18 -24.83
CA LEU A 229 22.80 23.32 -26.29
C LEU A 229 22.34 24.70 -26.76
N GLU A 230 21.28 25.25 -26.19
CA GLU A 230 20.79 26.60 -26.51
C GLU A 230 21.81 27.67 -26.10
N LYS A 231 22.38 27.55 -24.89
CA LYS A 231 23.29 28.57 -24.36
C LYS A 231 24.71 28.46 -24.93
N TYR A 232 25.20 27.24 -25.13
CA TYR A 232 26.60 26.98 -25.47
C TYR A 232 26.82 26.23 -26.79
N GLY A 233 25.77 25.91 -27.55
CA GLY A 233 25.87 25.09 -28.76
C GLY A 233 26.81 25.67 -29.81
N ILE A 234 26.78 26.99 -30.04
CA ILE A 234 27.69 27.66 -30.99
C ILE A 234 29.14 27.54 -30.52
N TYR A 235 29.41 27.76 -29.23
CA TYR A 235 30.76 27.62 -28.68
C TYR A 235 31.26 26.17 -28.76
N LEU A 236 30.39 25.19 -28.50
CA LEU A 236 30.68 23.77 -28.70
C LEU A 236 31.06 23.46 -30.15
N LEU A 237 30.29 23.94 -31.14
CA LEU A 237 30.59 23.78 -32.57
C LEU A 237 31.94 24.39 -32.96
N ILE A 238 32.23 25.62 -32.50
CA ILE A 238 33.51 26.29 -32.75
C ILE A 238 34.65 25.46 -32.13
N SER A 239 34.48 24.96 -30.91
CA SER A 239 35.51 24.15 -30.22
C SER A 239 35.82 22.85 -30.98
N ILE A 240 34.81 22.15 -31.48
CA ILE A 240 34.95 20.92 -32.28
C ILE A 240 35.69 21.23 -33.59
N THR A 241 35.38 22.36 -34.22
CA THR A 241 36.04 22.81 -35.45
C THR A 241 37.52 23.10 -35.21
N ILE A 242 37.87 23.76 -34.11
CA ILE A 242 39.27 24.03 -33.75
C ILE A 242 40.02 22.72 -33.49
N ILE A 243 39.43 21.77 -32.75
CA ILE A 243 40.05 20.48 -32.43
C ILE A 243 40.31 19.65 -33.69
N THR A 244 39.35 19.59 -34.61
CA THR A 244 39.51 18.84 -35.88
C THR A 244 40.63 19.40 -36.75
N ILE A 245 40.76 20.73 -36.82
CA ILE A 245 41.89 21.40 -37.48
C ILE A 245 43.22 21.00 -36.82
N ILE A 246 43.30 21.04 -35.49
CA ILE A 246 44.53 20.66 -34.76
C ILE A 246 44.90 19.19 -35.04
N ILE A 247 43.94 18.26 -34.99
CA ILE A 247 44.18 16.84 -35.28
C ILE A 247 44.70 16.65 -36.71
N HIS A 248 44.13 17.38 -37.68
CA HIS A 248 44.58 17.32 -39.07
C HIS A 248 46.04 17.75 -39.23
N PHE A 249 46.45 18.86 -38.60
CA PHE A 249 47.85 19.32 -38.62
C PHE A 249 48.81 18.33 -37.96
N ILE A 250 48.41 17.70 -36.85
CA ILE A 250 49.23 16.69 -36.17
C ILE A 250 49.44 15.48 -37.08
N LYS A 251 48.38 14.95 -37.70
CA LYS A 251 48.49 13.81 -38.62
C LYS A 251 49.43 14.10 -39.78
N LYS A 252 49.29 15.28 -40.40
CA LYS A 252 50.17 15.70 -41.50
C LYS A 252 51.65 15.66 -41.08
N LYS A 253 51.96 16.20 -39.89
CA LYS A 253 53.33 16.28 -39.38
C LYS A 253 53.94 14.96 -38.90
N VAL A 254 53.14 13.93 -38.67
CA VAL A 254 53.64 12.60 -38.23
C VAL A 254 53.94 11.69 -39.42
N ILE A 255 53.29 11.93 -40.56
CA ILE A 255 53.45 11.13 -41.78
C ILE A 255 54.60 11.66 -42.65
N GLU A 256 54.86 12.97 -42.62
CA GLU A 256 56.06 13.61 -43.16
C GLU A 256 57.26 13.49 -42.20
#